data_AF-A0A2X1RGP8-F1
#
_entry.id   AF-A0A2X1RGP8-F1
#
_cell.length_a   1.000
_cell.length_b   1.000
_cell.length_c   1.000
_cell.angle_alpha   90.00
_cell.angle_beta   90.00
_cell.angle_gamma   90.00
#
_symmetry.space_group_name_H-M   'P 1'
#
loop_
_entity.id
_entity.type
_entity.pdbx_description
1 polymer ?
#
loop_
_entity_poly.entity_id
_entity_poly.type
_entity_poly.pdbx_seq_one_letter_code
_entity_poly.pdbx_strand_id
1 'polypeptide(L)'
;MEMASADVAVKAPVKDQVVVRVPREVKKRAEVACKAMGLPMSSAITGFLRYIGDEQRIPFEFSAPRDSFYDPAHIAELERRAADMEAGLHMRTHELIEVHGD
;
A
#
# COMPACT_ATOMS: atom_id res chain seq x y z
N MET A 1 8.67 26.47 -48.89
CA MET A 1 8.54 25.30 -47.99
C MET A 1 9.27 25.67 -46.72
N GLU A 2 8.59 26.38 -45.83
CA GLU A 2 9.15 26.85 -44.57
C GLU A 2 8.48 26.03 -43.47
N MET A 3 9.23 25.12 -42.87
CA MET A 3 8.74 24.31 -41.76
C MET A 3 8.87 25.14 -40.49
N ALA A 4 7.74 25.63 -39.97
CA ALA A 4 7.68 26.23 -38.66
C ALA A 4 7.94 25.14 -37.60
N SER A 5 9.10 25.22 -36.96
CA SER A 5 9.39 24.48 -35.73
C SER A 5 8.53 25.08 -34.61
N ALA A 6 7.51 24.35 -34.17
CA ALA A 6 6.74 24.71 -33.00
C ALA A 6 7.48 24.21 -31.76
N ASP A 7 8.17 25.13 -31.07
CA ASP A 7 8.61 24.91 -29.70
C ASP A 7 7.37 24.80 -28.80
N VAL A 8 6.94 23.56 -28.52
CA VAL A 8 5.94 23.31 -27.47
C VAL A 8 6.63 23.53 -26.13
N ALA A 9 6.45 24.72 -25.57
CA ALA A 9 6.81 25.02 -24.20
C ALA A 9 6.05 24.08 -23.26
N VAL A 10 6.73 23.05 -22.73
CA VAL A 10 6.18 22.20 -21.67
C VAL A 10 6.01 23.07 -20.43
N LYS A 11 4.76 23.46 -20.15
CA LYS A 11 4.39 24.25 -18.98
C LYS A 11 4.81 23.48 -17.73
N ALA A 12 5.58 24.14 -16.85
CA ALA A 12 6.02 23.55 -15.60
C ALA A 12 4.81 23.00 -14.81
N PRO A 13 4.94 21.82 -14.17
CA PRO A 13 3.82 21.21 -13.47
C PRO A 13 3.34 22.12 -12.34
N VAL A 14 2.02 22.31 -12.26
CA VAL A 14 1.38 23.00 -11.14
C VAL A 14 1.64 22.17 -9.88
N LYS A 15 2.11 22.83 -8.82
CA LYS A 15 2.42 22.18 -7.55
C LYS A 15 1.39 22.61 -6.51
N ASP A 16 0.76 21.62 -5.89
CA ASP A 16 -0.10 21.82 -4.72
C ASP A 16 0.65 21.58 -3.42
N GLN A 17 0.13 22.11 -2.32
CA GLN A 17 0.71 21.98 -0.99
C GLN A 17 0.09 20.82 -0.21
N VAL A 18 0.95 20.02 0.44
CA VAL A 18 0.54 18.99 1.41
C VAL A 18 0.92 19.44 2.81
N VAL A 19 -0.05 19.50 3.73
CA VAL A 19 0.17 19.85 5.13
C VAL A 19 -0.17 18.66 6.02
N VAL A 20 0.81 18.16 6.77
CA VAL A 20 0.65 17.02 7.69
C VAL A 20 0.97 17.46 9.10
N ARG A 21 0.07 17.17 10.06
CA ARG A 21 0.31 17.37 11.48
C ARG A 21 0.85 16.08 12.09
N VAL A 22 2.02 16.18 12.73
CA VAL A 22 2.68 15.04 13.39
C VAL A 22 3.26 15.47 14.73
N PRO A 23 3.42 14.55 15.70
CA PRO A 23 4.13 14.83 16.95
C PRO A 23 5.56 15.34 16.68
N ARG A 24 6.03 16.27 17.52
CA ARG A 24 7.35 16.92 17.36
C ARG A 24 8.50 15.94 17.25
N GLU A 25 8.51 14.92 18.12
CA GLU A 25 9.59 13.93 18.15
C GLU A 25 9.58 13.00 16.94
N VAL A 26 8.41 12.72 16.35
CA VAL A 26 8.31 11.96 15.10
C VAL A 26 8.93 12.75 13.96
N LYS A 27 8.57 14.04 13.83
CA LYS A 27 9.15 14.93 12.83
C LYS A 27 10.68 15.02 12.96
N LYS A 28 11.18 15.24 14.18
CA LYS A 28 12.61 15.37 14.43
C LYS A 28 13.40 14.12 14.06
N ARG A 29 12.90 12.92 14.41
CA ARG A 29 13.53 11.65 14.02
C ARG A 29 13.55 11.47 12.50
N ALA A 30 12.44 11.77 11.83
CA ALA A 30 12.37 11.69 10.38
C ALA A 30 13.36 12.65 9.72
N GLU A 31 13.50 13.89 10.21
CA GLU A 31 14.43 14.89 9.66
C GLU A 31 15.88 14.45 9.76
N VAL A 32 16.29 13.90 10.90
CA VAL A 32 17.62 13.33 11.09
C VAL A 32 17.88 12.18 10.13
N ALA A 33 16.92 11.26 9.98
CA ALA A 33 17.04 10.13 9.07
C ALA A 33 17.14 10.57 7.60
N CYS A 34 16.28 11.48 7.15
CA CYS A 34 16.32 12.02 5.78
C CYS A 34 17.66 12.70 5.49
N LYS A 35 18.15 13.51 6.45
CA LYS A 35 19.46 14.17 6.33
C LYS A 35 20.61 13.17 6.22
N ALA A 36 20.58 12.10 7.03
CA ALA A 36 21.60 11.04 6.97
C ALA A 36 21.60 10.31 5.61
N MET A 37 20.43 10.18 4.97
CA MET A 37 20.30 9.62 3.63
C MET A 37 20.62 10.61 2.49
N GLY A 38 20.91 11.88 2.81
CA GLY A 38 21.16 12.91 1.79
C GLY A 38 19.90 13.37 1.05
N LEU A 39 18.71 13.15 1.62
CA LEU A 39 17.42 13.45 1.00
C LEU A 39 16.70 14.56 1.77
N PRO A 40 16.13 15.57 1.10
CA PRO A 40 15.24 16.51 1.77
C PRO A 40 13.92 15.83 2.12
N MET A 41 13.29 16.25 3.22
CA MET A 41 12.02 15.70 3.69
C MET A 41 10.92 15.75 2.62
N SER A 42 10.85 16.83 1.84
CA SER A 42 9.89 16.98 0.76
C SER A 42 10.04 15.88 -0.31
N SER A 43 11.26 15.53 -0.70
CA SER A 43 11.51 14.46 -1.68
C SER A 43 11.09 13.09 -1.14
N ALA A 44 11.30 12.81 0.15
CA ALA A 44 10.84 11.58 0.76
C ALA A 44 9.30 11.47 0.73
N ILE A 45 8.60 12.55 1.09
CA ILE A 45 7.13 12.60 1.05
C ILE A 45 6.60 12.53 -0.39
N THR A 46 7.22 13.23 -1.34
CA THR A 46 6.86 13.13 -2.76
C THR A 46 7.07 11.72 -3.30
N GLY A 47 8.17 11.06 -2.92
CA GLY A 47 8.44 9.67 -3.30
C GLY A 47 7.38 8.72 -2.75
N PHE A 48 6.97 8.89 -1.49
CA PHE A 48 5.88 8.13 -0.87
C PHE A 48 4.54 8.33 -1.60
N LEU A 49 4.16 9.58 -1.87
CA LEU A 49 2.92 9.88 -2.59
C LEU A 49 2.92 9.31 -4.01
N ARG A 50 4.06 9.40 -4.70
CA ARG A 50 4.23 8.80 -6.03
C ARG A 50 4.09 7.29 -5.97
N TYR A 51 4.73 6.62 -5.00
CA TYR A 51 4.60 5.18 -4.83
C TYR A 51 3.14 4.77 -4.64
N ILE A 52 2.39 5.46 -3.78
CA ILE A 52 0.97 5.16 -3.58
C ILE A 52 0.17 5.35 -4.87
N GLY A 53 0.42 6.44 -5.61
CA GLY A 53 -0.27 6.72 -6.86
C GLY A 53 0.03 5.68 -7.94
N ASP A 54 1.29 5.28 -8.08
CA ASP A 54 1.74 4.35 -9.12
C ASP A 54 1.34 2.90 -8.78
N GLU A 55 1.50 2.48 -7.51
CA GLU A 55 1.33 1.09 -7.07
C GLU A 55 -0.04 0.79 -6.45
N GLN A 56 -0.87 1.81 -6.23
CA GLN A 56 -2.18 1.70 -5.56
C GLN A 56 -2.12 0.96 -4.21
N ARG A 57 -0.97 1.03 -3.53
CA ARG A 57 -0.71 0.39 -2.23
C ARG A 57 0.33 1.16 -1.43
N ILE A 58 0.39 0.86 -0.15
CA ILE A 58 1.31 1.48 0.79
C ILE A 58 2.63 0.71 0.79
N PRO A 59 3.81 1.36 0.73
CA PRO A 59 5.13 0.71 0.70
C PRO A 59 5.57 0.11 2.04
N PHE A 60 4.64 -0.18 2.94
CA PHE A 60 4.87 -0.85 4.21
C PHE A 60 3.57 -1.50 4.68
N GLU A 61 3.69 -2.53 5.50
CA GLU A 61 2.54 -3.25 6.04
C GLU A 61 1.88 -2.45 7.17
N PHE A 62 0.55 -2.32 7.11
CA PHE A 62 -0.23 -1.88 8.26
C PHE A 62 -0.66 -3.10 9.07
N SER A 63 0.17 -3.50 10.03
CA SER A 63 -0.24 -4.47 11.05
C SER A 63 -0.85 -3.72 12.24
N ALA A 64 -2.15 -3.88 12.48
CA ALA A 64 -2.70 -3.59 13.80
C ALA A 64 -2.09 -4.58 14.81
N PRO A 65 -1.92 -4.21 16.10
CA PRO A 65 -1.63 -5.21 17.12
C PRO A 65 -2.72 -6.30 17.09
N ARG A 66 -2.34 -7.50 16.62
CA ARG A 66 -3.15 -8.71 16.34
C ARG A 66 -4.61 -8.43 15.99
N ASP A 67 -4.91 -8.27 14.70
CA ASP A 67 -6.24 -8.59 14.21
C ASP A 67 -6.53 -10.07 14.56
N SER A 68 -7.62 -10.32 15.29
CA SER A 68 -8.06 -11.67 15.68
C SER A 68 -8.18 -12.61 14.49
N PHE A 69 -8.40 -12.09 13.27
CA PHE A 69 -8.45 -12.90 12.07
C PHE A 69 -7.08 -13.51 11.70
N TYR A 70 -5.98 -12.79 11.92
CA TYR A 70 -4.61 -13.21 11.60
C TYR A 70 -3.83 -13.75 12.82
N ASP A 71 -4.52 -14.28 13.83
CA ASP A 71 -3.83 -14.98 14.92
C ASP A 71 -3.08 -16.20 14.34
N PRO A 72 -1.82 -16.45 14.73
CA PRO A 72 -1.08 -17.65 14.32
C PRO A 72 -1.87 -18.95 14.46
N ALA A 73 -2.74 -19.07 15.47
CA ALA A 73 -3.60 -20.24 15.63
C ALA A 73 -4.64 -20.38 14.50
N HIS A 74 -5.21 -19.27 14.01
CA HIS A 74 -6.15 -19.29 12.89
C HIS A 74 -5.43 -19.57 11.57
N ILE A 75 -4.24 -18.99 11.36
CA ILE A 75 -3.43 -19.27 10.18
C ILE A 75 -3.04 -20.76 10.14
N ALA A 76 -2.60 -21.33 11.25
CA ALA A 76 -2.25 -22.75 11.32
C ALA A 76 -3.45 -23.68 11.00
N GLU A 77 -4.67 -23.33 11.44
CA GLU A 77 -5.87 -24.11 11.10
C GLU A 77 -6.24 -23.96 9.61
N LEU A 78 -6.08 -22.77 9.01
CA LEU A 78 -6.30 -22.56 7.58
C LEU A 78 -5.30 -23.39 6.74
N GLU A 79 -4.02 -23.39 7.12
CA GLU A 79 -2.98 -24.19 6.48
C GLU A 79 -3.27 -25.69 6.60
N ARG A 80 -3.69 -26.15 7.80
CA ARG A 80 -4.10 -27.54 8.03
C ARG A 80 -5.27 -27.93 7.10
N ARG A 81 -6.29 -27.08 7.00
CA ARG A 81 -7.44 -27.33 6.11
C ARG A 81 -7.05 -27.30 4.64
N ALA A 82 -6.15 -26.41 4.23
CA ALA A 82 -5.62 -26.38 2.87
C ALA A 82 -4.91 -27.69 2.53
N ALA A 83 -4.07 -28.20 3.43
CA ALA A 83 -3.40 -29.49 3.26
C ALA A 83 -4.39 -30.67 3.23
N ASP A 84 -5.39 -30.68 4.11
CA ASP A 84 -6.45 -31.70 4.10
C ASP A 84 -7.19 -31.68 2.75
N MET A 85 -7.51 -30.49 2.24
CA MET A 85 -8.14 -30.31 0.93
C MET A 85 -7.25 -30.81 -0.21
N GLU A 86 -5.98 -30.43 -0.26
CA GLU A 86 -5.03 -30.92 -1.27
C GLU A 86 -4.88 -32.46 -1.23
N ALA A 87 -4.96 -33.05 -0.04
CA ALA A 87 -4.93 -34.49 0.16
C ALA A 87 -6.27 -35.20 -0.12
N GLY A 88 -7.33 -34.46 -0.48
CA GLY A 88 -8.68 -35.01 -0.71
C GLY A 88 -9.39 -35.49 0.56
N LEU A 89 -8.90 -35.07 1.73
CA LEU A 89 -9.45 -35.39 3.04
C LEU A 89 -10.53 -34.38 3.44
N HIS A 90 -11.53 -34.84 4.20
CA HIS A 90 -12.57 -33.98 4.79
C HIS A 90 -13.37 -33.12 3.81
N MET A 91 -13.37 -33.48 2.51
CA MET A 91 -14.18 -32.85 1.48
C MET A 91 -15.48 -33.60 1.24
N ARG A 92 -16.57 -32.87 1.01
CA ARG A 92 -17.82 -33.41 0.48
C ARG A 92 -18.45 -32.40 -0.47
N THR A 93 -19.04 -32.89 -1.55
CA THR A 93 -19.76 -32.06 -2.50
C THR A 93 -21.05 -31.56 -1.86
N HIS A 94 -21.27 -30.25 -1.95
CA HIS A 94 -22.53 -29.62 -1.59
C HIS A 94 -23.17 -29.02 -2.85
N GLU A 95 -24.50 -29.12 -2.94
CA GLU A 95 -25.28 -28.40 -3.95
C GLU A 95 -25.25 -26.89 -3.67
N LEU A 96 -25.50 -26.08 -4.70
CA LEU A 96 -25.51 -24.62 -4.58
C LEU A 96 -26.58 -24.18 -3.57
N ILE A 97 -26.18 -23.44 -2.54
CA ILE A 97 -27.11 -22.87 -1.57
C ILE A 97 -27.57 -21.52 -2.12
N GLU A 98 -28.82 -21.44 -2.59
CA GLU A 98 -29.44 -20.17 -2.95
C GLU A 98 -29.78 -19.38 -1.68
N VAL A 99 -29.16 -18.21 -1.51
CA VAL A 99 -29.55 -17.26 -0.48
C VAL A 99 -30.58 -16.32 -1.10
N HIS A 100 -31.85 -16.47 -0.70
CA HIS A 100 -32.88 -15.48 -1.02
C HIS A 100 -32.54 -14.21 -0.23
N GLY A 101 -32.12 -13.17 -0.92
CA GLY A 101 -31.93 -11.85 -0.32
C GLY A 101 -33.28 -11.15 -0.22
N ASP A 102 -33.84 -11.14 0.99
CA ASP A 102 -34.85 -10.17 1.43
C ASP A 102 -34.17 -8.97 2.11
#